data_AF-A0A845E871-F1
#
_entry.id   AF-A0A845E871-F1
#
_cell.length_a   1.000
_cell.length_b   1.000
_cell.length_c   1.000
_cell.angle_alpha   90.00
_cell.angle_beta   90.00
_cell.angle_gamma   90.00
#
_symmetry.space_group_name_H-M   'P 1'
#
loop_
_entity.id
_entity.type
_entity.pdbx_description
1 polymer ?
#
loop_
_entity_poly.entity_id
_entity_poly.type
_entity_poly.pdbx_seq_one_letter_code
_entity_poly.pdbx_strand_id
1 'polypeptide(L)'
;MSHERIRTELKTWLEQYQQYQPNDFEMVYDHWVQQSLMNVDPQMKKAFFSKLDAWFFHTHAFLQGTSYQYEARERILTVGRIFSNQIEKIEDMEKELTVEQLTYIAEQQMTRGRLYSFAQGGLTGAGGWLFLGVDYPLMMLMNLRAIQLIGLTFGHEMNHPYEMMISLKVFHAATLPKRLKASAWNELLEEVEKKEHPYIFAGEDQLTDEGWMEQPMKQCFKSLFILMFRKKLIQGLPFISIAIGAYSNYHLTKQVTEFAMKFYQYRHLMNKEGAS
;
A
#
# COMPACT_ATOMS: atom_id res chain seq x y z
N MET A 1 -1.01 28.97 3.86
CA MET A 1 -2.36 28.73 3.28
C MET A 1 -2.53 27.32 2.72
N SER A 2 -1.56 26.75 1.97
CA SER A 2 -1.73 25.43 1.35
C SER A 2 -1.57 24.25 2.34
N HIS A 3 -0.55 24.29 3.21
CA HIS A 3 -0.33 23.32 4.29
C HIS A 3 -1.53 23.17 5.24
N GLU A 4 -2.20 24.27 5.60
CA GLU A 4 -3.39 24.23 6.47
C GLU A 4 -4.55 23.49 5.81
N ARG A 5 -4.75 23.64 4.50
CA ARG A 5 -5.79 22.92 3.77
C ARG A 5 -5.56 21.41 3.81
N ILE A 6 -4.34 20.97 3.50
CA ILE A 6 -4.01 19.54 3.53
C ILE A 6 -4.13 18.97 4.94
N ARG A 7 -3.75 19.73 5.97
CA ARG A 7 -3.94 19.32 7.37
C ARG A 7 -5.42 19.16 7.73
N THR A 8 -6.27 20.09 7.31
CA THR A 8 -7.72 19.97 7.50
C THR A 8 -8.27 18.76 6.75
N GLU A 9 -7.88 18.55 5.49
CA GLU A 9 -8.27 17.38 4.71
C GLU A 9 -7.83 16.06 5.37
N LEU A 10 -6.60 16.00 5.90
CA LEU A 10 -6.08 14.84 6.65
C LEU A 10 -6.90 14.58 7.91
N LYS A 11 -7.21 15.64 8.67
CA LYS A 11 -8.01 15.54 9.89
C LYS A 11 -9.42 15.02 9.58
N THR A 12 -10.12 15.61 8.62
CA THR A 12 -11.45 15.16 8.20
C THR A 12 -11.42 13.73 7.66
N TRP A 13 -10.38 13.37 6.91
CA TRP A 13 -10.19 12.00 6.44
C TRP A 13 -9.95 11.02 7.59
N LEU A 14 -9.26 11.40 8.66
CA LEU A 14 -9.03 10.52 9.81
C LEU A 14 -10.29 10.40 10.69
N GLU A 15 -11.01 11.50 10.88
CA GLU A 15 -12.27 11.55 11.64
C GLU A 15 -13.30 10.54 11.12
N GLN A 16 -13.34 10.33 9.80
CA GLN A 16 -14.23 9.33 9.18
C GLN A 16 -14.00 7.89 9.68
N TYR A 17 -12.78 7.57 10.13
CA TYR A 17 -12.43 6.25 10.68
C TYR A 17 -12.57 6.20 12.19
N GLN A 18 -12.30 7.31 12.89
CA GLN A 18 -12.45 7.41 14.34
C GLN A 18 -13.92 7.39 14.76
N GLN A 19 -14.80 8.02 13.98
CA GLN A 19 -16.24 8.08 14.24
C GLN A 19 -16.99 6.90 13.62
N TYR A 20 -16.29 5.97 12.97
CA TYR A 20 -16.91 4.84 12.31
C TYR A 20 -17.51 3.86 13.32
N GLN A 21 -18.84 3.77 13.34
CA GLN A 21 -19.56 2.73 14.05
C GLN A 21 -19.97 1.63 13.06
N PRO A 22 -19.53 0.37 13.25
CA PRO A 22 -19.95 -0.72 12.39
C PRO A 22 -21.44 -1.02 12.62
N ASN A 23 -22.19 -1.23 11.54
CA ASN A 23 -23.58 -1.67 11.66
C ASN A 23 -23.65 -3.14 12.11
N ASP A 24 -24.79 -3.57 12.68
CA ASP A 24 -24.99 -4.94 13.18
C ASP A 24 -24.63 -6.03 12.16
N PHE A 25 -24.99 -5.82 10.89
CA PHE A 25 -24.64 -6.73 9.81
C PHE A 25 -23.12 -6.81 9.59
N GLU A 26 -22.41 -5.68 9.68
CA GLU A 26 -20.95 -5.65 9.55
C GLU A 26 -20.27 -6.32 10.74
N MET A 27 -20.79 -6.13 11.96
CA MET A 27 -20.27 -6.80 13.16
C MET A 27 -20.44 -8.32 13.10
N VAL A 28 -21.63 -8.79 12.72
CA VAL A 28 -21.92 -10.23 12.56
C VAL A 28 -21.05 -10.83 11.45
N TYR A 29 -20.90 -10.10 10.34
CA TYR A 29 -20.06 -10.53 9.24
C TYR A 29 -18.57 -10.59 9.63
N ASP A 30 -18.04 -9.57 10.31
CA ASP A 30 -16.67 -9.54 10.81
C ASP A 30 -16.40 -10.71 11.77
N HIS A 31 -17.33 -10.97 12.71
CA HIS A 31 -17.22 -12.07 13.67
C HIS A 31 -17.20 -13.42 12.95
N TRP A 32 -18.09 -13.60 11.97
CA TRP A 32 -18.16 -14.82 11.19
C TRP A 32 -16.91 -15.05 10.31
N VAL A 33 -16.35 -13.99 9.72
CA VAL A 33 -15.06 -14.06 8.99
C VAL A 33 -13.93 -14.43 9.93
N GLN A 34 -13.85 -13.83 11.12
CA GLN A 34 -12.83 -14.16 12.12
C GLN A 34 -12.95 -15.62 12.60
N GLN A 35 -14.16 -16.10 12.86
CA GLN A 35 -14.40 -17.47 13.27
C GLN A 35 -14.08 -18.47 12.14
N SER A 36 -14.46 -18.14 10.91
CA SER A 36 -14.10 -18.92 9.72
C SER A 36 -12.58 -19.02 9.55
N LEU A 37 -11.85 -17.91 9.75
CA LEU A 37 -10.38 -17.85 9.72
C LEU A 37 -9.72 -18.71 10.81
N MET A 38 -10.28 -18.70 12.02
CA MET A 38 -9.81 -19.57 13.11
C MET A 38 -9.96 -21.04 12.73
N ASN A 39 -11.08 -21.39 12.09
CA ASN A 39 -11.44 -22.75 11.69
C ASN A 39 -10.88 -23.20 10.33
N VAL A 40 -10.09 -22.37 9.62
CA VAL A 40 -9.43 -22.82 8.38
C VAL A 40 -8.43 -23.93 8.69
N ASP A 41 -8.51 -25.02 7.93
CA ASP A 41 -7.61 -26.17 7.98
C ASP A 41 -6.13 -25.72 8.05
N PRO A 42 -5.36 -26.17 9.06
CA PRO A 42 -3.92 -25.92 9.15
C PRO A 42 -3.14 -26.24 7.88
N GLN A 43 -3.55 -27.25 7.10
CA GLN A 43 -2.88 -27.59 5.84
C GLN A 43 -3.09 -26.50 4.78
N MET A 44 -4.29 -25.92 4.69
CA MET A 44 -4.58 -24.80 3.80
C MET A 44 -3.81 -23.53 4.20
N LYS A 45 -3.72 -23.23 5.50
CA LYS A 45 -2.91 -22.10 6.00
C LYS A 45 -1.44 -22.31 5.61
N LYS A 46 -0.88 -23.48 5.89
CA LYS A 46 0.52 -23.81 5.55
C LYS A 46 0.79 -23.71 4.05
N ALA A 47 -0.11 -24.23 3.22
CA ALA A 47 0.01 -24.17 1.76
C ALA A 47 -0.11 -22.74 1.20
N PHE A 48 -0.89 -21.86 1.84
CA PHE A 48 -0.98 -20.46 1.47
C PHE A 48 0.31 -19.69 1.80
N PHE A 49 0.79 -19.81 3.04
CA PHE A 49 2.01 -19.12 3.48
C PHE A 49 3.25 -19.62 2.72
N SER A 50 3.39 -20.93 2.48
CA SER A 50 4.55 -21.45 1.73
C SER A 50 4.59 -20.97 0.27
N LYS A 51 3.43 -20.80 -0.38
CA LYS A 51 3.35 -20.23 -1.73
C LYS A 51 3.71 -18.75 -1.74
N LEU A 52 3.34 -18.01 -0.70
CA LEU A 52 3.69 -16.60 -0.57
C LEU A 52 5.16 -16.39 -0.24
N ASP A 53 5.76 -17.26 0.58
CA ASP A 53 7.20 -17.22 0.86
C ASP A 53 8.00 -17.46 -0.43
N ALA A 54 7.67 -18.51 -1.19
CA ALA A 54 8.30 -18.78 -2.48
C ALA A 54 8.10 -17.62 -3.48
N TRP A 55 6.88 -17.09 -3.58
CA TRP A 55 6.59 -15.93 -4.43
C TRP A 55 7.37 -14.69 -3.98
N PHE A 56 7.54 -14.48 -2.68
CA PHE A 56 8.28 -13.37 -2.11
C PHE A 56 9.77 -13.43 -2.45
N PHE A 57 10.41 -14.58 -2.29
CA PHE A 57 11.82 -14.75 -2.67
C PHE A 57 12.06 -14.40 -4.15
N HIS A 58 11.13 -14.74 -5.04
CA HIS A 58 11.21 -14.39 -6.46
C HIS A 58 10.82 -12.93 -6.76
N THR A 59 9.87 -12.37 -6.00
CA THR A 59 9.39 -10.99 -6.18
C THR A 59 10.36 -9.97 -5.62
N HIS A 60 11.12 -10.27 -4.57
CA HIS A 60 12.20 -9.41 -4.09
C HIS A 60 13.25 -9.13 -5.18
N ALA A 61 13.63 -10.16 -5.95
CA ALA A 61 14.51 -9.99 -7.11
C ALA A 61 13.85 -9.21 -8.27
N PHE A 62 12.54 -9.38 -8.48
CA PHE A 62 11.81 -8.65 -9.53
C PHE A 62 11.51 -7.19 -9.18
N LEU A 63 11.19 -6.90 -7.90
CA LEU A 63 11.02 -5.55 -7.38
C LEU A 63 12.32 -4.76 -7.47
N GLN A 64 13.47 -5.40 -7.23
CA GLN A 64 14.79 -4.80 -7.46
C GLN A 64 15.18 -4.72 -8.96
N GLY A 65 14.40 -5.32 -9.86
CA GLY A 65 14.59 -5.27 -11.31
C GLY A 65 14.66 -3.84 -11.83
N THR A 66 15.85 -3.45 -12.26
CA THR A 66 16.34 -2.07 -12.35
C THR A 66 15.69 -1.21 -13.43
N SER A 67 15.13 -1.78 -14.50
CA SER A 67 14.66 -1.00 -15.67
C SER A 67 13.33 -0.28 -15.43
N TYR A 68 12.32 -0.95 -14.89
CA TYR A 68 10.99 -0.34 -14.67
C TYR A 68 11.00 0.64 -13.48
N GLN A 69 11.87 0.39 -12.49
CA GLN A 69 12.15 1.34 -11.42
C GLN A 69 12.81 2.60 -11.94
N TYR A 70 13.82 2.45 -12.79
CA TYR A 70 14.54 3.55 -13.40
C TYR A 70 13.62 4.40 -14.31
N GLU A 71 12.80 3.77 -15.14
CA GLU A 71 11.85 4.49 -15.99
C GLU A 71 10.84 5.30 -15.15
N ALA A 72 10.29 4.72 -14.08
CA ALA A 72 9.37 5.43 -13.21
C ALA A 72 10.04 6.61 -12.49
N ARG A 73 11.27 6.43 -12.00
CA ARG A 73 12.10 7.48 -11.40
C ARG A 73 12.32 8.62 -12.38
N GLU A 74 12.83 8.34 -13.57
CA GLU A 74 13.10 9.35 -14.59
C GLU A 74 11.84 10.12 -14.99
N ARG A 75 10.69 9.45 -15.12
CA ARG A 75 9.41 10.13 -15.38
C ARG A 75 9.00 11.05 -14.23
N ILE A 76 9.14 10.61 -12.97
CA ILE A 76 8.81 11.44 -11.80
C ILE A 76 9.71 12.67 -11.76
N LEU A 77 11.03 12.50 -11.93
CA LEU A 77 11.99 13.61 -11.97
C LEU A 77 11.70 14.56 -13.13
N THR A 78 11.38 14.03 -14.31
CA THR A 78 11.03 14.83 -15.49
C THR A 78 9.83 15.73 -15.22
N VAL A 79 8.77 15.21 -14.58
CA VAL A 79 7.60 16.02 -14.21
C VAL A 79 7.95 16.99 -13.09
N GLY A 80 8.77 16.58 -12.10
CA GLY A 80 9.26 17.48 -11.05
C GLY A 80 10.02 18.68 -11.61
N ARG A 81 10.88 18.45 -12.61
CA ARG A 81 11.69 19.48 -13.29
C ARG A 81 10.85 20.55 -14.01
N ILE A 82 9.57 20.27 -14.30
CA ILE A 82 8.63 21.28 -14.82
C ILE A 82 8.32 22.34 -13.75
N PHE A 83 8.33 21.96 -12.48
CA PHE A 83 8.03 22.84 -11.35
C PHE A 83 9.28 23.49 -10.73
N SER A 84 10.40 22.77 -10.64
CA SER A 84 11.70 23.32 -10.20
C SER A 84 12.85 22.71 -10.99
N ASN A 85 13.67 23.55 -11.60
CA ASN A 85 14.85 23.11 -12.36
C ASN A 85 16.01 22.61 -11.47
N GLN A 86 15.90 22.75 -10.16
CA GLN A 86 16.90 22.30 -9.17
C GLN A 86 16.76 20.81 -8.83
N ILE A 87 15.75 20.13 -9.37
CA ILE A 87 15.50 18.70 -9.11
C ILE A 87 16.44 17.84 -9.94
N GLU A 88 17.46 17.30 -9.28
CA GLU A 88 18.42 16.38 -9.88
C GLU A 88 18.13 14.93 -9.47
N LYS A 89 17.84 14.72 -8.19
CA LYS A 89 17.56 13.41 -7.57
C LYS A 89 16.21 13.38 -6.85
N ILE A 90 15.81 12.18 -6.41
CA ILE A 90 14.48 11.95 -5.84
C ILE A 90 14.28 12.75 -4.55
N GLU A 91 15.31 12.85 -3.71
CA GLU A 91 15.27 13.58 -2.44
C GLU A 91 15.02 15.08 -2.63
N ASP A 92 15.34 15.63 -3.81
CA ASP A 92 15.11 17.03 -4.12
C ASP A 92 13.60 17.30 -4.33
N MET A 93 12.80 16.30 -4.69
CA MET A 93 11.35 16.43 -4.83
C MET A 93 10.73 16.94 -3.53
N GLU A 94 11.13 16.38 -2.38
CA GLU A 94 10.64 16.79 -1.06
C GLU A 94 11.08 18.22 -0.69
N LYS A 95 12.28 18.62 -1.12
CA LYS A 95 12.87 19.90 -0.77
C LYS A 95 12.29 21.03 -1.61
N GLU A 96 12.21 20.82 -2.91
CA GLU A 96 11.92 21.83 -3.92
C GLU A 96 10.42 22.02 -4.18
N LEU A 97 9.59 20.98 -3.94
CA LEU A 97 8.18 21.01 -4.28
C LEU A 97 7.28 21.14 -3.06
N THR A 98 6.12 21.77 -3.26
CA THR A 98 5.06 21.82 -2.25
C THR A 98 4.29 20.50 -2.20
N VAL A 99 3.65 20.23 -1.07
CA VAL A 99 2.78 19.06 -0.89
C VAL A 99 1.71 18.95 -1.99
N GLU A 100 1.18 20.06 -2.51
CA GLU A 100 0.20 20.06 -3.61
C GLU A 100 0.80 19.64 -4.94
N GLN A 101 2.01 20.12 -5.26
CA GLN A 101 2.73 19.72 -6.47
C GLN A 101 3.07 18.23 -6.42
N LEU A 102 3.57 17.75 -5.27
CA LEU A 102 3.85 16.33 -5.04
C LEU A 102 2.59 15.48 -5.17
N THR A 103 1.47 15.93 -4.58
CA THR A 103 0.16 15.27 -4.70
C THR A 103 -0.29 15.18 -6.15
N TYR A 104 -0.17 16.27 -6.91
CA TYR A 104 -0.54 16.30 -8.33
C TYR A 104 0.28 15.30 -9.16
N ILE A 105 1.60 15.24 -8.95
CA ILE A 105 2.48 14.31 -9.66
C ILE A 105 2.11 12.86 -9.30
N ALA A 106 1.84 12.58 -8.03
CA ALA A 106 1.48 11.24 -7.57
C ALA A 106 0.13 10.80 -8.15
N GLU A 107 -0.87 11.68 -8.22
CA GLU A 107 -2.16 11.40 -8.86
C GLU A 107 -2.05 11.10 -10.35
N GLN A 108 -1.15 11.79 -11.06
CA GLN A 108 -0.84 11.52 -12.47
C GLN A 108 -0.27 10.11 -12.67
N GLN A 109 0.69 9.71 -11.82
CA GLN A 109 1.26 8.35 -11.85
C GLN A 109 0.19 7.29 -11.55
N MET A 110 -0.68 7.56 -10.57
CA MET A 110 -1.76 6.64 -10.18
C MET A 110 -2.84 6.49 -11.24
N THR A 111 -3.19 7.54 -11.97
CA THR A 111 -4.22 7.48 -13.03
C THR A 111 -3.78 6.58 -14.17
N ARG A 112 -2.48 6.60 -14.52
CA ARG A 112 -1.90 5.68 -15.50
C ARG A 112 -1.89 4.24 -14.99
N GLY A 113 -1.55 4.01 -13.71
CA GLY A 113 -1.59 2.68 -13.08
C GLY A 113 -2.99 2.06 -12.99
N ARG A 114 -4.03 2.89 -12.78
CA ARG A 114 -5.44 2.46 -12.69
C ARG A 114 -6.02 1.94 -14.01
N LEU A 115 -5.49 2.38 -15.16
CA LEU A 115 -5.89 1.85 -16.47
C LEU A 115 -5.47 0.39 -16.66
N TYR A 116 -4.30 0.01 -16.13
CA TYR A 116 -3.81 -1.37 -16.20
C TYR A 116 -4.65 -2.33 -15.35
N SER A 117 -5.09 -1.92 -14.16
CA SER A 117 -5.94 -2.77 -13.30
C SER A 117 -7.35 -2.98 -13.88
N PHE A 118 -7.87 -1.98 -14.63
CA PHE A 118 -9.13 -2.12 -15.37
C PHE A 118 -9.00 -3.06 -16.58
N ALA A 119 -7.92 -2.92 -17.37
CA ALA A 119 -7.66 -3.79 -18.52
C ALA A 119 -7.46 -5.26 -18.12
N GLN A 120 -6.80 -5.51 -16.99
CA GLN A 120 -6.59 -6.86 -16.47
C GLN A 120 -7.88 -7.49 -15.92
N GLY A 121 -8.78 -6.69 -15.34
CA GLY A 121 -10.09 -7.15 -14.86
C GLY A 121 -11.09 -7.52 -15.97
N GLY A 122 -10.84 -7.09 -17.22
CA GLY A 122 -11.63 -7.49 -18.40
C GLY A 122 -11.25 -8.86 -18.97
N LEU A 123 -9.99 -9.29 -18.79
CA LEU A 123 -9.47 -10.56 -19.31
C LEU A 123 -9.74 -11.76 -18.40
N THR A 124 -9.93 -11.54 -17.09
CA THR A 124 -10.26 -12.60 -16.11
C THR A 124 -11.68 -13.17 -16.26
N GLY A 125 -12.52 -12.55 -17.10
CA GLY A 125 -13.89 -13.01 -17.36
C GLY A 125 -14.04 -14.19 -18.33
N ALA A 126 -13.01 -14.51 -19.11
CA ALA A 126 -13.05 -15.60 -20.10
C ALA A 126 -12.45 -16.93 -19.59
N GLY A 127 -11.73 -16.93 -18.47
CA GLY A 127 -11.05 -18.11 -17.91
C GLY A 127 -11.55 -18.46 -16.51
N GLY A 128 -12.55 -19.34 -16.41
CA GLY A 128 -13.18 -19.74 -15.16
C GLY A 128 -12.23 -20.33 -14.11
N TRP A 129 -12.66 -20.31 -12.83
CA TRP A 129 -12.16 -20.93 -11.57
C TRP A 129 -10.63 -21.00 -11.29
N LEU A 130 -9.79 -21.31 -12.26
CA LEU A 130 -8.34 -21.50 -12.16
C LEU A 130 -7.53 -20.21 -11.96
N PHE A 131 -8.07 -19.04 -12.32
CA PHE A 131 -7.34 -17.75 -12.20
C PHE A 131 -7.46 -17.06 -10.82
N LEU A 132 -8.41 -17.49 -9.97
CA LEU A 132 -8.65 -16.86 -8.66
C LEU A 132 -7.47 -17.01 -7.67
N GLY A 133 -6.55 -17.96 -7.89
CA GLY A 133 -5.36 -18.14 -7.04
C GLY A 133 -4.16 -17.26 -7.39
N VAL A 134 -4.06 -16.80 -8.65
CA VAL A 134 -2.94 -15.99 -9.16
C VAL A 134 -3.22 -14.49 -9.03
N ASP A 135 -4.50 -14.10 -8.97
CA ASP A 135 -4.91 -12.70 -8.92
C ASP A 135 -4.50 -11.98 -7.62
N TYR A 136 -4.45 -12.67 -6.47
CA TYR A 136 -4.18 -12.02 -5.17
C TYR A 136 -2.72 -11.59 -4.95
N PRO A 137 -1.70 -12.42 -5.21
CA PRO A 137 -0.30 -11.98 -5.14
C PRO A 137 0.00 -10.85 -6.12
N LEU A 138 -0.50 -10.96 -7.35
CA LEU A 138 -0.32 -9.93 -8.36
C LEU A 138 -1.02 -8.61 -7.98
N MET A 139 -2.23 -8.68 -7.41
CA MET A 139 -2.93 -7.52 -6.86
C MET A 139 -2.15 -6.88 -5.71
N MET A 140 -1.57 -7.67 -4.80
CA MET A 140 -0.70 -7.18 -3.72
C MET A 140 0.51 -6.45 -4.30
N LEU A 141 1.20 -7.05 -5.27
CA LEU A 141 2.36 -6.46 -5.93
C LEU A 141 2.02 -5.12 -6.60
N MET A 142 0.91 -5.05 -7.34
CA MET A 142 0.47 -3.81 -7.98
C MET A 142 0.17 -2.70 -6.96
N ASN A 143 -0.46 -3.04 -5.84
CA ASN A 143 -0.75 -2.10 -4.77
C ASN A 143 0.52 -1.62 -4.05
N LEU A 144 1.43 -2.53 -3.72
CA LEU A 144 2.75 -2.18 -3.16
C LEU A 144 3.52 -1.28 -4.12
N ARG A 145 3.48 -1.58 -5.42
CA ARG A 145 4.12 -0.74 -6.42
C ARG A 145 3.51 0.66 -6.49
N ALA A 146 2.18 0.76 -6.36
CA ALA A 146 1.52 2.06 -6.32
C ALA A 146 1.95 2.88 -5.08
N ILE A 147 2.08 2.24 -3.91
CA ILE A 147 2.60 2.89 -2.69
C ILE A 147 4.03 3.39 -2.91
N GLN A 148 4.91 2.56 -3.47
CA GLN A 148 6.29 2.93 -3.78
C GLN A 148 6.36 4.12 -4.75
N LEU A 149 5.53 4.15 -5.80
CA LEU A 149 5.50 5.28 -6.74
C LEU A 149 5.04 6.57 -6.07
N ILE A 150 4.07 6.50 -5.15
CA ILE A 150 3.66 7.65 -4.36
C ILE A 150 4.84 8.12 -3.53
N GLY A 151 5.46 7.27 -2.70
CA GLY A 151 6.55 7.77 -1.85
C GLY A 151 7.81 8.19 -2.63
N LEU A 152 8.12 7.59 -3.79
CA LEU A 152 9.15 8.13 -4.71
C LEU A 152 8.82 9.54 -5.15
N THR A 153 7.54 9.82 -5.45
CA THR A 153 7.10 11.16 -5.81
C THR A 153 7.34 12.13 -4.66
N PHE A 154 7.07 11.73 -3.42
CA PHE A 154 7.31 12.51 -2.21
C PHE A 154 8.79 12.59 -1.78
N GLY A 155 9.71 12.04 -2.57
CA GLY A 155 11.15 12.16 -2.35
C GLY A 155 11.79 11.06 -1.50
N HIS A 156 11.08 9.95 -1.26
CA HIS A 156 11.60 8.82 -0.48
C HIS A 156 12.17 7.73 -1.39
N GLU A 157 13.39 7.30 -1.10
CA GLU A 157 14.09 6.30 -1.90
C GLU A 157 13.65 4.88 -1.55
N MET A 158 12.79 4.30 -2.41
CA MET A 158 12.13 3.00 -2.17
C MET A 158 13.05 1.78 -2.23
N ASN A 159 14.29 1.97 -2.65
CA ASN A 159 15.32 0.93 -2.61
C ASN A 159 15.88 0.72 -1.21
N HIS A 160 15.63 1.65 -0.28
CA HIS A 160 16.07 1.50 1.09
C HIS A 160 15.19 0.50 1.87
N PRO A 161 15.77 -0.45 2.62
CA PRO A 161 15.04 -1.44 3.44
C PRO A 161 13.93 -0.84 4.30
N TYR A 162 14.21 0.30 4.94
CA TYR A 162 13.25 1.05 5.75
C TYR A 162 12.01 1.48 4.95
N GLU A 163 12.18 2.08 3.77
CA GLU A 163 11.06 2.55 2.95
C GLU A 163 10.23 1.39 2.38
N MET A 164 10.88 0.24 2.13
CA MET A 164 10.18 -0.97 1.75
C MET A 164 9.32 -1.53 2.90
N MET A 165 9.83 -1.52 4.12
CA MET A 165 9.07 -1.87 5.32
C MET A 165 7.87 -0.93 5.51
N ILE A 166 8.08 0.39 5.39
CA ILE A 166 7.00 1.38 5.49
C ILE A 166 5.94 1.11 4.42
N SER A 167 6.34 0.80 3.18
CA SER A 167 5.40 0.46 2.10
C SER A 167 4.53 -0.75 2.44
N LEU A 168 5.10 -1.78 3.07
CA LEU A 168 4.38 -2.95 3.57
C LEU A 168 3.39 -2.57 4.68
N LYS A 169 3.83 -1.82 5.69
CA LYS A 169 2.97 -1.38 6.80
C LYS A 169 1.82 -0.48 6.31
N VAL A 170 2.08 0.41 5.35
CA VAL A 170 1.05 1.22 4.69
C VAL A 170 0.04 0.34 3.95
N PHE A 171 0.50 -0.67 3.21
CA PHE A 171 -0.40 -1.64 2.56
C PHE A 171 -1.25 -2.40 3.58
N HIS A 172 -0.63 -2.90 4.66
CA HIS A 172 -1.32 -3.57 5.74
C HIS A 172 -2.42 -2.68 6.33
N ALA A 173 -2.07 -1.47 6.78
CA ALA A 173 -3.01 -0.52 7.37
C ALA A 173 -4.14 -0.14 6.41
N ALA A 174 -3.82 0.09 5.14
CA ALA A 174 -4.80 0.45 4.14
C ALA A 174 -5.80 -0.68 3.84
N THR A 175 -5.41 -1.94 4.02
CA THR A 175 -6.27 -3.12 3.76
C THR A 175 -7.07 -3.58 4.98
N LEU A 176 -6.83 -3.02 6.16
CA LEU A 176 -7.60 -3.33 7.37
C LEU A 176 -9.07 -2.85 7.27
N PRO A 177 -9.99 -3.49 8.03
CA PRO A 177 -11.35 -2.99 8.24
C PRO A 177 -11.35 -1.54 8.72
N LYS A 178 -12.36 -0.76 8.30
CA LYS A 178 -12.47 0.69 8.60
C LYS A 178 -12.24 1.01 10.09
N ARG A 179 -12.81 0.22 11.00
CA ARG A 179 -12.66 0.37 12.46
C ARG A 179 -11.22 0.25 12.98
N LEU A 180 -10.35 -0.48 12.29
CA LEU A 180 -8.96 -0.70 12.71
C LEU A 180 -7.98 0.28 12.04
N LYS A 181 -8.41 0.98 10.99
CA LYS A 181 -7.55 1.90 10.24
C LYS A 181 -7.03 3.06 11.07
N ALA A 182 -7.84 3.58 12.00
CA ALA A 182 -7.41 4.67 12.87
C ALA A 182 -6.26 4.23 13.80
N SER A 183 -6.33 3.03 14.37
CA SER A 183 -5.23 2.47 15.18
C SER A 183 -3.97 2.26 14.35
N ALA A 184 -4.10 1.59 13.21
CA ALA A 184 -2.96 1.31 12.33
C ALA A 184 -2.34 2.58 11.75
N TRP A 185 -3.14 3.63 11.53
CA TRP A 185 -2.65 4.95 11.15
C TRP A 185 -1.79 5.56 12.27
N ASN A 186 -2.27 5.55 13.52
CA ASN A 186 -1.50 6.08 14.65
C ASN A 186 -0.20 5.30 14.87
N GLU A 187 -0.23 3.97 14.77
CA GLU A 187 0.97 3.13 14.84
C GLU A 187 1.99 3.50 13.76
N LEU A 188 1.53 3.76 12.53
CA LEU A 188 2.37 4.25 11.44
C LEU A 188 2.96 5.63 11.71
N LEU A 189 2.20 6.54 12.32
CA LEU A 189 2.69 7.87 12.64
C LEU A 189 3.76 7.82 13.72
N GLU A 190 3.53 7.07 14.79
CA GLU A 190 4.51 6.88 15.86
C GLU A 190 5.83 6.32 15.34
N GLU A 191 5.77 5.36 14.40
CA GLU A 191 6.95 4.76 13.77
C GLU A 191 7.81 5.79 13.03
N VAL A 192 7.17 6.69 12.28
CA VAL A 192 7.86 7.70 11.48
C VAL A 192 8.33 8.88 12.33
N GLU A 193 7.57 9.25 13.36
CA GLU A 193 7.88 10.33 14.30
C GLU A 193 9.07 10.01 15.19
N LYS A 194 9.11 8.81 15.77
CA LYS A 194 10.18 8.44 16.69
C LYS A 194 11.53 8.36 15.97
N LYS A 195 11.56 8.12 14.65
CA LYS A 195 12.78 7.76 13.88
C LYS A 195 13.61 6.65 14.57
N GLU A 196 13.02 5.97 15.56
CA GLU A 196 13.67 4.99 16.42
C GLU A 196 13.68 3.67 15.67
N HIS A 197 14.58 3.61 14.69
CA HIS A 197 14.99 2.35 14.14
C HIS A 197 16.48 2.14 14.34
N PRO A 198 16.89 0.91 14.73
CA PRO A 198 18.28 0.47 14.68
C PRO A 198 18.94 0.75 13.32
N TYR A 199 18.14 0.81 12.25
CA TYR A 199 18.57 1.01 10.86
C TYR A 199 19.06 2.43 10.50
N ILE A 200 18.71 3.47 11.28
CA ILE A 200 19.21 4.84 11.05
C ILE A 200 20.51 5.11 11.83
N PHE A 201 20.76 4.33 12.90
CA PHE A 201 21.94 4.47 13.77
C PHE A 201 23.09 3.49 13.44
N ALA A 202 22.78 2.38 12.76
CA ALA A 202 23.80 1.46 12.26
C ALA A 202 24.25 1.92 10.86
N GLY A 203 25.33 2.71 10.80
CA GLY A 203 26.14 2.78 9.59
C GLY A 203 26.50 1.36 9.13
N GLU A 204 26.58 1.21 7.80
CA GLU A 204 27.23 0.11 7.05
C GLU A 204 27.47 -1.19 7.86
N ASP A 205 26.77 -2.28 7.49
CA ASP A 205 27.11 -3.70 7.81
C ASP A 205 26.26 -4.53 8.79
N GLN A 206 24.96 -4.26 8.99
CA GLN A 206 24.08 -5.23 9.71
C GLN A 206 22.71 -5.49 9.04
N LEU A 207 22.65 -5.47 7.70
CA LEU A 207 21.44 -5.81 6.93
C LEU A 207 21.29 -7.32 6.63
N THR A 208 21.99 -8.20 7.36
CA THR A 208 22.04 -9.65 7.08
C THR A 208 21.13 -10.52 7.94
N ASP A 209 20.43 -9.98 8.95
CA ASP A 209 19.44 -10.77 9.68
C ASP A 209 18.13 -10.84 8.88
N GLU A 210 17.91 -11.96 8.19
CA GLU A 210 16.74 -12.24 7.33
C GLU A 210 15.37 -12.01 8.01
N GLY A 211 15.35 -11.83 9.34
CA GLY A 211 14.17 -11.62 10.18
C GLY A 211 13.52 -10.23 10.15
N TRP A 212 14.20 -9.17 9.69
CA TRP A 212 13.67 -7.79 9.83
C TRP A 212 12.41 -7.52 9.00
N MET A 213 12.30 -8.17 7.85
CA MET A 213 11.15 -8.04 6.96
C MET A 213 10.04 -9.04 7.33
N GLU A 214 10.35 -10.11 8.08
CA GLU A 214 9.41 -11.19 8.36
C GLU A 214 8.13 -10.72 9.06
N GLN A 215 8.22 -9.84 10.05
CA GLN A 215 7.05 -9.46 10.85
C GLN A 215 6.08 -8.55 10.08
N PRO A 216 6.51 -7.42 9.45
CA PRO A 216 5.65 -6.64 8.56
C PRO A 216 5.10 -7.46 7.38
N MET A 217 5.89 -8.39 6.86
CA MET A 217 5.47 -9.31 5.80
C MET A 217 4.38 -10.27 6.26
N LYS A 218 4.57 -10.94 7.40
CA LYS A 218 3.55 -11.83 7.99
C LYS A 218 2.25 -11.07 8.24
N GLN A 219 2.31 -9.80 8.65
CA GLN A 219 1.13 -8.94 8.79
C GLN A 219 0.46 -8.62 7.44
N CYS A 220 1.25 -8.32 6.40
CA CYS A 220 0.72 -8.13 5.04
C CYS A 220 0.05 -9.39 4.49
N PHE A 221 0.69 -10.54 4.66
CA PHE A 221 0.17 -11.84 4.24
C PHE A 221 -1.10 -12.21 5.01
N LYS A 222 -1.14 -11.93 6.32
CA LYS A 222 -2.36 -12.07 7.12
C LYS A 222 -3.48 -11.17 6.60
N SER A 223 -3.19 -9.91 6.27
CA SER A 223 -4.19 -9.01 5.67
C SER A 223 -4.67 -9.49 4.31
N LEU A 224 -3.77 -9.95 3.45
CA LEU A 224 -4.12 -10.54 2.15
C LEU A 224 -5.02 -11.77 2.33
N PHE A 225 -4.71 -12.61 3.30
CA PHE A 225 -5.49 -13.79 3.65
C PHE A 225 -6.90 -13.41 4.14
N ILE A 226 -7.00 -12.44 5.07
CA ILE A 226 -8.29 -11.92 5.55
C ILE A 226 -9.11 -11.35 4.39
N LEU A 227 -8.48 -10.56 3.51
CA LEU A 227 -9.12 -9.97 2.34
C LEU A 227 -9.63 -11.04 1.36
N MET A 228 -8.85 -12.09 1.11
CA MET A 228 -9.24 -13.21 0.25
C MET A 228 -10.47 -13.93 0.81
N PHE A 229 -10.47 -14.26 2.12
CA PHE A 229 -11.61 -14.90 2.77
C PHE A 229 -12.84 -14.00 2.73
N ARG A 230 -12.68 -12.70 3.01
CA ARG A 230 -13.76 -11.72 2.91
C ARG A 230 -14.40 -11.68 1.52
N LYS A 231 -13.58 -11.62 0.46
CA LYS A 231 -14.07 -11.56 -0.94
C LYS A 231 -14.74 -12.86 -1.40
N LYS A 232 -14.24 -14.03 -1.01
CA LYS A 232 -14.80 -15.35 -1.38
C LYS A 232 -16.26 -15.52 -0.95
N LEU A 233 -16.67 -14.83 0.12
CA LEU A 233 -18.01 -14.94 0.70
C LEU A 233 -19.06 -14.09 -0.04
N ILE A 234 -18.63 -13.00 -0.68
CA ILE A 234 -19.51 -12.16 -1.52
C ILE A 234 -19.79 -12.84 -2.87
N GLN A 235 -18.92 -13.75 -3.32
CA GLN A 235 -19.04 -14.50 -4.58
C GLN A 235 -20.04 -15.68 -4.53
N GLY A 236 -20.81 -15.85 -3.44
CA GLY A 236 -21.80 -16.92 -3.28
C GLY A 236 -23.06 -16.82 -4.17
N LEU A 237 -23.12 -15.90 -5.13
CA LEU A 237 -24.23 -15.76 -6.10
C LEU A 237 -23.69 -15.92 -7.55
N PRO A 238 -24.07 -17.00 -8.27
CA PRO A 238 -23.42 -17.46 -9.50
C PRO A 238 -23.63 -16.62 -10.77
N PHE A 239 -24.17 -15.39 -10.70
CA PHE A 239 -24.54 -14.62 -11.90
C PHE A 239 -23.92 -13.21 -12.03
N ILE A 240 -22.95 -12.82 -11.19
CA ILE A 240 -22.34 -11.47 -11.28
C ILE A 240 -20.81 -11.53 -11.08
N SER A 241 -20.13 -12.47 -11.74
CA SER A 241 -18.72 -12.80 -11.43
C SER A 241 -17.69 -11.80 -11.98
N ILE A 242 -17.90 -11.19 -13.14
CA ILE A 242 -16.87 -10.37 -13.82
C ILE A 242 -16.88 -8.92 -13.32
N ALA A 243 -18.06 -8.30 -13.28
CA ALA A 243 -18.21 -6.90 -12.88
C ALA A 243 -17.82 -6.67 -11.40
N ILE A 244 -18.14 -7.62 -10.50
CA ILE A 244 -17.82 -7.52 -9.08
C ILE A 244 -16.31 -7.68 -8.83
N GLY A 245 -15.63 -8.57 -9.56
CA GLY A 245 -14.18 -8.79 -9.42
C GLY A 245 -13.36 -7.57 -9.83
N ALA A 246 -13.62 -7.03 -11.02
CA ALA A 246 -12.96 -5.82 -11.52
C ALA A 246 -13.27 -4.60 -10.63
N TYR A 247 -14.52 -4.42 -10.21
CA TYR A 247 -14.93 -3.37 -9.28
C TYR A 247 -14.21 -3.48 -7.92
N SER A 248 -14.09 -4.70 -7.39
CA SER A 248 -13.45 -4.95 -6.10
C SER A 248 -11.94 -4.67 -6.14
N ASN A 249 -11.25 -5.01 -7.23
CA ASN A 249 -9.83 -4.72 -7.39
C ASN A 249 -9.55 -3.23 -7.60
N TYR A 250 -10.41 -2.55 -8.36
CA TYR A 250 -10.37 -1.10 -8.51
C TYR A 250 -10.59 -0.39 -7.17
N HIS A 251 -11.60 -0.81 -6.40
CA HIS A 251 -11.91 -0.23 -5.09
C HIS A 251 -10.75 -0.40 -4.11
N LEU A 252 -10.17 -1.60 -4.02
CA LEU A 252 -9.00 -1.84 -3.17
C LEU A 252 -7.82 -0.94 -3.57
N THR A 253 -7.52 -0.86 -4.87
CA THR A 253 -6.42 -0.04 -5.38
C THR A 253 -6.64 1.43 -5.04
N LYS A 254 -7.84 1.95 -5.26
CA LYS A 254 -8.22 3.31 -4.88
C LYS A 254 -8.01 3.53 -3.38
N GLN A 255 -8.55 2.67 -2.54
CA GLN A 255 -8.41 2.73 -1.08
C GLN A 255 -6.94 2.72 -0.62
N VAL A 256 -6.11 1.84 -1.18
CA VAL A 256 -4.68 1.76 -0.85
C VAL A 256 -3.95 3.03 -1.25
N THR A 257 -4.17 3.49 -2.47
CA THR A 257 -3.49 4.69 -2.98
C THR A 257 -3.93 5.98 -2.27
N GLU A 258 -5.21 6.11 -1.90
CA GLU A 258 -5.70 7.23 -1.08
C GLU A 258 -5.06 7.23 0.31
N PHE A 259 -4.97 6.06 0.96
CA PHE A 259 -4.32 5.93 2.26
C PHE A 259 -2.83 6.28 2.17
N ALA A 260 -2.12 5.75 1.18
CA ALA A 260 -0.71 6.04 0.95
C ALA A 260 -0.46 7.51 0.65
N MET A 261 -1.29 8.13 -0.20
CA MET A 261 -1.22 9.57 -0.49
C MET A 261 -1.34 10.39 0.79
N LYS A 262 -2.35 10.10 1.63
CA LYS A 262 -2.54 10.82 2.89
C LYS A 262 -1.36 10.62 3.84
N PHE A 263 -0.81 9.41 3.91
CA PHE A 263 0.36 9.11 4.73
C PHE A 263 1.60 9.91 4.31
N TYR A 264 1.94 9.93 3.01
CA TYR A 264 3.09 10.69 2.53
C TYR A 264 2.88 12.21 2.57
N GLN A 265 1.63 12.69 2.40
CA GLN A 265 1.27 14.09 2.68
C GLN A 265 1.58 14.46 4.14
N TYR A 266 1.16 13.63 5.10
CA TYR A 266 1.47 13.86 6.52
C TYR A 266 2.98 13.90 6.77
N ARG A 267 3.70 12.90 6.26
CA ARG A 267 5.15 12.78 6.44
C ARG A 267 5.92 13.99 5.90
N HIS A 268 5.54 14.50 4.73
CA HIS A 268 6.13 15.71 4.15
C HIS A 268 5.87 16.96 5.00
N LEU A 269 4.63 17.14 5.49
CA LEU A 269 4.29 18.27 6.37
C LEU A 269 5.13 18.24 7.65
N MET A 270 5.23 17.07 8.28
CA MET A 270 6.01 16.87 9.50
C MET A 270 7.50 17.21 9.30
N ASN A 271 8.10 16.78 8.19
CA ASN A 271 9.50 17.05 7.88
C ASN A 271 9.78 18.54 7.63
N LYS A 272 8.86 19.28 7.01
CA LYS A 272 8.98 20.73 6.79
C LYS A 272 8.86 21.52 8.10
N GLU A 273 7.98 21.08 9.00
CA GLU A 273 7.78 21.70 10.31
C GLU A 273 8.95 21.48 11.27
N GLY A 274 9.59 20.30 11.23
CA GLY A 274 10.78 20.02 12.03
C GLY A 274 12.09 20.63 11.49
N ALA A 275 12.08 21.19 10.28
CA ALA A 275 13.22 21.86 9.64
C ALA A 275 13.15 23.40 9.70
N SER A 276 12.07 23.95 10.28
CA SER A 276 11.84 25.39 10.51
C SER A 276 12.10 25.74 11.98
#